data_AF-A0A6J1WIF2-F1
#
_entry.id   AF-A0A6J1WIF2-F1
#
_cell.length_a   1.000
_cell.length_b   1.000
_cell.length_c   1.000
_cell.angle_alpha   90.00
_cell.angle_beta   90.00
_cell.angle_gamma   90.00
#
_symmetry.space_group_name_H-M   'P 1'
#
loop_
_entity.id
_entity.type
_entity.pdbx_description
1 polymer ?
#
loop_
_entity_poly.entity_id
_entity_poly.type
_entity_poly.pdbx_seq_one_letter_code
_entity_poly.pdbx_strand_id
1 'polypeptide(L)'
;MNGTNLVKCAKRCLSGRLLPLYSVQGSRGAAAAAERRGARQSDSFVLNLFRGRFETAQVFPYPEPLSDDQRQTLQELVPPVEKFFEEVNDPAKNDANAQIEEATLSGLWELGAFGLQVPGELGGLGLSNTQYARLVEVVGAHDLGVGITLGAHQSIGFKGILLFGTAEQKAHYLPRVTGGEYAAFCLTEPSSGSDAGSIK
;
A
#
# COMPACT_ATOMS: atom_id res chain seq x y z
N MET A 1 49.00 63.39 56.10
CA MET A 1 50.06 64.35 55.73
C MET A 1 50.74 63.85 54.48
N ASN A 2 50.82 64.76 53.51
CA ASN A 2 51.82 64.89 52.44
C ASN A 2 52.24 63.59 51.74
N GLY A 3 51.90 63.36 50.48
CA GLY A 3 51.63 64.33 49.45
C GLY A 3 52.50 63.96 48.26
N THR A 4 51.84 63.92 47.09
CA THR A 4 52.29 64.57 45.85
C THR A 4 53.68 64.20 45.33
N ASN A 5 53.90 63.90 44.07
CA ASN A 5 53.11 63.96 42.86
C ASN A 5 54.11 63.52 41.80
N LEU A 6 53.72 62.64 40.89
CA LEU A 6 54.19 62.75 39.51
C LEU A 6 53.09 62.27 38.57
N VAL A 7 52.09 63.13 38.48
CA VAL A 7 51.11 63.16 37.40
C VAL A 7 51.80 63.73 36.16
N LYS A 8 52.01 62.88 35.17
CA LYS A 8 51.68 63.17 33.77
C LYS A 8 50.81 62.00 33.31
N CYS A 9 49.51 62.07 33.62
CA CYS A 9 48.46 62.45 32.68
C CYS A 9 48.44 61.47 31.49
N ALA A 10 47.72 60.35 31.62
CA ALA A 10 46.29 60.20 31.29
C ALA A 10 46.08 60.18 29.76
N LYS A 11 45.39 59.21 29.15
CA LYS A 11 44.19 58.46 29.52
C LYS A 11 44.27 57.09 28.84
N ARG A 12 44.23 55.98 29.58
CA ARG A 12 43.03 55.26 30.04
C ARG A 12 42.84 53.98 29.23
N CYS A 13 43.43 52.93 29.80
CA CYS A 13 42.97 51.55 29.87
C CYS A 13 42.69 50.84 28.54
N LEU A 14 43.52 49.86 28.15
CA LEU A 14 43.31 48.46 28.58
C LEU A 14 41.85 48.03 28.41
N SER A 15 41.37 47.99 27.17
CA SER A 15 40.39 46.99 26.74
C SER A 15 41.16 45.66 26.69
N GLY A 16 41.20 44.86 27.74
CA GLY A 16 40.02 44.36 28.43
C GLY A 16 39.78 42.95 27.91
N ARG A 17 40.53 42.00 28.48
CA ARG A 17 40.32 40.54 28.52
C ARG A 17 40.13 39.82 27.18
N LEU A 18 40.89 38.72 27.01
CA LEU A 18 40.50 37.62 26.12
C LEU A 18 39.02 37.34 26.32
N LEU A 19 38.21 37.65 25.29
CA LEU A 19 36.82 37.24 25.26
C LEU A 19 36.81 35.71 25.13
N PRO A 20 36.12 35.00 26.05
CA PRO A 20 35.93 33.57 25.91
C PRO A 20 35.11 33.30 24.65
N LEU A 21 35.47 32.22 23.96
CA LEU A 21 34.72 31.62 22.86
C LEU A 21 33.22 31.73 23.15
N TYR A 22 32.52 32.46 22.28
CA TYR A 22 31.08 32.61 22.32
C TYR A 22 30.43 31.23 22.41
N SER A 23 29.68 31.03 23.48
CA SER A 23 28.70 29.96 23.60
C SER A 23 27.67 30.14 22.48
N VAL A 24 27.64 29.24 21.50
CA VAL A 24 26.37 28.94 20.85
C VAL A 24 25.61 28.11 21.87
N GLN A 25 24.72 28.77 22.61
CA GLN A 25 23.58 28.10 23.22
C GLN A 25 22.81 27.45 22.08
N GLY A 26 23.15 26.20 21.76
CA GLY A 26 22.25 25.32 21.06
C GLY A 26 21.01 25.24 21.94
N SER A 27 19.91 25.77 21.44
CA SER A 27 18.59 25.59 22.04
C SER A 27 18.47 24.10 22.35
N ARG A 28 18.43 23.77 23.65
CA ARG A 28 17.79 22.53 24.11
C ARG A 28 16.30 22.70 23.81
N GLY A 29 15.95 22.64 22.52
CA GLY A 29 14.62 22.24 22.12
C GLY A 29 14.43 20.89 22.79
N ALA A 30 13.40 20.81 23.63
CA ALA A 30 13.06 19.61 24.36
C ALA A 30 13.05 18.45 23.38
N ALA A 31 14.09 17.62 23.41
CA ALA A 31 13.98 16.23 23.02
C ALA A 31 12.99 15.68 24.04
N ALA A 32 11.70 15.80 23.72
CA ALA A 32 10.66 15.05 24.38
C ALA A 32 11.21 13.63 24.41
N ALA A 33 11.49 13.14 25.62
CA ALA A 33 11.83 11.75 25.82
C ALA A 33 10.67 10.99 25.20
N ALA A 34 10.87 10.45 23.99
CA ALA A 34 9.94 9.52 23.41
C ALA A 34 9.88 8.39 24.43
N GLU A 35 8.79 8.35 25.20
CA GLU A 35 8.46 7.23 26.05
C GLU A 35 8.75 5.99 25.20
N ARG A 36 9.66 5.14 25.69
CA ARG A 36 9.86 3.82 25.09
C ARG A 36 8.53 3.11 25.23
N ARG A 37 7.64 3.27 24.25
CA ARG A 37 6.47 2.40 24.08
C ARG A 37 7.03 1.00 24.13
N GLY A 38 6.69 0.25 25.18
CA GLY A 38 7.13 -1.14 25.32
C GLY A 38 6.88 -1.85 24.00
N ALA A 39 7.84 -2.69 23.57
CA ALA A 39 7.78 -3.32 22.26
C ALA A 39 6.41 -3.99 22.10
N ARG A 40 5.60 -3.48 21.15
CA ARG A 40 4.25 -3.99 20.92
C ARG A 40 4.36 -5.50 20.64
N GLN A 41 3.61 -6.29 21.40
CA GLN A 41 3.45 -7.71 21.10
C GLN A 41 2.79 -7.83 19.72
N SER A 42 3.26 -8.78 18.93
CA SER A 42 2.85 -9.00 17.55
C SER A 42 2.76 -10.50 17.35
N ASP A 43 1.76 -10.94 16.58
CA ASP A 43 1.59 -12.36 16.24
C ASP A 43 2.29 -12.72 14.91
N SER A 44 2.97 -11.75 14.28
CA SER A 44 3.70 -11.97 13.04
C SER A 44 4.92 -12.86 13.30
N PHE A 45 4.94 -14.02 12.65
CA PHE A 45 6.08 -14.94 12.68
C PHE A 45 7.38 -14.24 12.26
N VAL A 46 7.37 -13.54 11.12
CA VAL A 46 8.56 -12.87 10.58
C VAL A 46 9.05 -11.77 11.51
N LEU A 47 8.17 -10.92 12.03
CA LEU A 47 8.59 -9.83 12.93
C LEU A 47 9.24 -10.38 14.21
N ASN A 48 8.70 -11.45 14.77
CA ASN A 48 9.24 -12.08 15.97
C ASN A 48 10.53 -12.86 15.71
N LEU A 49 10.72 -13.40 14.51
CA LEU A 49 11.98 -14.02 14.11
C LEU A 49 13.16 -13.05 14.27
N PHE A 50 12.99 -11.78 13.86
CA PHE A 50 14.01 -10.72 14.07
C PHE A 50 14.25 -10.40 15.56
N ARG A 51 13.32 -10.77 16.45
CA ARG A 51 13.44 -10.62 17.91
C ARG A 51 13.99 -11.88 18.57
N GLY A 52 14.39 -12.89 17.81
CA GLY A 52 14.82 -14.20 18.33
C GLY A 52 13.68 -14.96 19.01
N ARG A 53 12.43 -14.66 18.65
CA ARG A 53 11.23 -15.31 19.20
C ARG A 53 10.57 -16.15 18.12
N PHE A 54 10.10 -17.32 18.51
CA PHE A 54 9.37 -18.23 17.63
C PHE A 54 7.87 -18.10 17.92
N GLU A 55 7.20 -17.22 17.17
CA GLU A 55 5.75 -16.97 17.28
C GLU A 55 5.04 -17.60 16.09
N THR A 56 4.27 -18.66 16.31
CA THR A 56 3.75 -19.53 15.25
C THR A 56 2.27 -19.34 14.94
N ALA A 57 1.55 -18.49 15.68
CA ALA A 57 0.09 -18.40 15.63
C ALA A 57 -0.48 -18.14 14.22
N GLN A 58 0.25 -17.46 13.34
CA GLN A 58 -0.17 -17.15 11.97
C GLN A 58 0.34 -18.15 10.91
N VAL A 59 1.08 -19.19 11.29
CA VAL A 59 1.76 -20.12 10.37
C VAL A 59 1.37 -21.59 10.63
N PHE A 60 1.22 -22.00 11.90
CA PHE A 60 0.98 -23.39 12.27
C PHE A 60 -0.27 -23.57 13.14
N PRO A 61 -1.15 -24.54 12.80
CA PRO A 61 -1.18 -25.31 11.55
C PRO A 61 -1.42 -24.40 10.33
N TYR A 62 -1.22 -24.94 9.12
CA TYR A 62 -1.51 -24.17 7.91
C TYR A 62 -2.98 -23.71 7.94
N PRO A 63 -3.27 -22.42 7.68
CA PRO A 63 -4.60 -21.89 7.85
C PRO A 63 -5.57 -22.43 6.80
N GLU A 64 -6.77 -22.83 7.24
CA GLU A 64 -7.92 -23.12 6.38
C GLU A 64 -9.01 -22.08 6.65
N PRO A 65 -8.98 -20.91 5.97
CA PRO A 65 -9.79 -19.75 6.36
C PRO A 65 -11.20 -19.74 5.76
N LEU A 66 -11.52 -20.64 4.83
CA LEU A 66 -12.80 -20.64 4.13
C LEU A 66 -13.87 -21.41 4.93
N SER A 67 -15.05 -20.83 5.05
CA SER A 67 -16.24 -21.59 5.46
C SER A 67 -16.68 -22.56 4.36
N ASP A 68 -17.56 -23.51 4.70
CA ASP A 68 -18.13 -24.45 3.74
C ASP A 68 -18.87 -23.73 2.60
N ASP A 69 -19.68 -22.72 2.92
CA ASP A 69 -20.38 -21.89 1.94
C ASP A 69 -19.40 -21.18 0.99
N GLN A 70 -18.33 -20.59 1.52
CA GLN A 70 -17.31 -19.92 0.71
C GLN A 70 -16.57 -20.90 -0.21
N ARG A 71 -16.30 -22.11 0.28
CA ARG A 71 -15.68 -23.18 -0.50
C ARG A 71 -16.62 -23.62 -1.63
N GLN A 72 -17.91 -23.78 -1.34
CA GLN A 72 -18.91 -24.13 -2.35
C GLN A 72 -19.02 -23.03 -3.43
N THR A 73 -19.14 -21.76 -3.05
CA THR A 73 -19.14 -20.64 -4.01
C THR A 73 -17.93 -20.71 -4.94
N LEU A 74 -16.75 -21.02 -4.41
CA LEU A 74 -15.53 -21.13 -5.22
C LEU A 74 -15.57 -22.33 -6.18
N GLN A 75 -16.11 -23.47 -5.74
CA GLN A 75 -16.28 -24.64 -6.60
C GLN A 75 -17.25 -24.38 -7.77
N GLU A 76 -18.23 -23.49 -7.57
CA GLU A 76 -19.17 -23.08 -8.62
C GLU A 76 -18.56 -22.05 -9.58
N LEU A 77 -17.70 -21.15 -9.09
CA LEU A 77 -17.07 -20.08 -9.89
C LEU A 77 -15.85 -20.53 -10.69
N VAL A 78 -15.03 -21.46 -10.18
CA VAL A 78 -13.77 -21.83 -10.84
C VAL A 78 -13.99 -22.46 -12.22
N PRO A 79 -14.84 -23.50 -12.39
CA PRO A 79 -15.02 -24.15 -13.69
C PRO A 79 -15.48 -23.22 -14.83
N PRO A 80 -16.47 -22.32 -14.66
CA PRO A 80 -16.85 -21.41 -15.74
C PRO A 80 -15.75 -20.38 -16.06
N VAL A 81 -14.95 -19.96 -15.08
CA VAL A 81 -13.80 -19.06 -15.32
C VAL A 81 -12.70 -19.78 -16.09
N GLU A 82 -12.34 -21.02 -15.70
CA GLU A 82 -11.38 -21.86 -16.44
C GLU A 82 -11.85 -22.05 -17.89
N LYS A 83 -13.12 -22.47 -18.07
CA LYS A 83 -13.71 -22.65 -19.40
C LYS A 83 -13.70 -21.38 -20.24
N PHE A 84 -13.95 -20.20 -19.64
CA PHE A 84 -13.87 -18.93 -20.36
C PHE A 84 -12.47 -18.66 -20.91
N PHE A 85 -11.43 -18.90 -20.12
CA PHE A 85 -10.06 -18.72 -20.58
C PHE A 85 -9.63 -19.78 -21.61
N GLU A 86 -10.20 -20.98 -21.57
CA GLU A 86 -9.93 -22.05 -22.54
C GLU A 86 -10.65 -21.86 -23.88
N GLU A 87 -11.89 -21.36 -23.87
CA GLU A 87 -12.75 -21.32 -25.05
C GLU A 87 -12.91 -19.93 -25.68
N VAL A 88 -12.73 -18.85 -24.90
CA VAL A 88 -12.97 -17.48 -25.36
C VAL A 88 -11.69 -16.67 -25.47
N ASN A 89 -10.81 -16.73 -24.46
CA ASN A 89 -9.57 -15.96 -24.47
C ASN A 89 -8.52 -16.58 -25.39
N ASP A 90 -7.88 -15.76 -26.22
CA ASP A 90 -6.67 -16.13 -26.96
C ASP A 90 -5.48 -15.27 -26.50
N PRO A 91 -4.60 -15.80 -25.62
CA PRO A 91 -3.48 -15.02 -25.08
C PRO A 91 -2.45 -14.65 -26.14
N ALA A 92 -2.24 -15.48 -27.16
CA ALA A 92 -1.28 -15.20 -28.23
C ALA A 92 -1.77 -14.05 -29.12
N LYS A 93 -3.09 -13.97 -29.35
CA LYS A 93 -3.71 -12.88 -30.08
C LYS A 93 -3.74 -11.58 -29.29
N ASN A 94 -3.97 -11.64 -27.98
CA ASN A 94 -3.87 -10.48 -27.11
C ASN A 94 -2.45 -9.87 -27.16
N ASP A 95 -1.42 -10.70 -27.04
CA ASP A 95 -0.01 -10.30 -27.14
C ASP A 95 0.31 -9.70 -28.52
N ALA A 96 -0.03 -10.40 -29.60
CA ALA A 96 0.26 -9.96 -30.97
C ALA A 96 -0.37 -8.60 -31.31
N ASN A 97 -1.54 -8.30 -30.74
CA ASN A 97 -2.24 -7.03 -30.96
C ASN A 97 -1.90 -5.96 -29.91
N ALA A 98 -1.12 -6.30 -28.87
CA ALA A 98 -0.85 -5.46 -27.71
C ALA A 98 -2.12 -4.90 -27.03
N GLN A 99 -3.23 -5.66 -27.10
CA GLN A 99 -4.52 -5.30 -26.52
C GLN A 99 -5.35 -6.56 -26.29
N ILE A 100 -6.20 -6.54 -25.26
CA ILE A 100 -7.15 -7.63 -25.00
C ILE A 100 -8.29 -7.53 -26.01
N GLU A 101 -8.69 -8.65 -26.61
CA GLU A 101 -9.82 -8.68 -27.54
C GLU A 101 -11.13 -8.20 -26.89
N GLU A 102 -11.94 -7.46 -27.65
CA GLU A 102 -13.21 -6.90 -27.17
C GLU A 102 -14.18 -7.97 -26.68
N ALA A 103 -14.21 -9.14 -27.33
CA ALA A 103 -15.03 -10.27 -26.92
C ALA A 103 -14.59 -10.81 -25.55
N THR A 104 -13.28 -10.89 -25.31
CA THR A 104 -12.72 -11.27 -24.01
C THR A 104 -13.06 -10.22 -22.96
N LEU A 105 -12.86 -8.94 -23.23
CA LEU A 105 -13.18 -7.87 -22.28
C LEU A 105 -14.67 -7.87 -21.92
N SER A 106 -15.55 -7.95 -22.91
CA SER A 106 -17.01 -8.02 -22.71
C SER A 106 -17.39 -9.23 -21.85
N GLY A 107 -16.85 -10.41 -22.15
CA GLY A 107 -17.10 -11.61 -21.37
C GLY A 107 -16.59 -11.51 -19.92
N LEU A 108 -15.44 -10.87 -19.69
CA LEU A 108 -14.92 -10.64 -18.34
C LEU A 108 -15.80 -9.68 -17.53
N TRP A 109 -16.41 -8.67 -18.16
CA TRP A 109 -17.41 -7.82 -17.52
C TRP A 109 -18.67 -8.61 -17.16
N GLU A 110 -19.19 -9.43 -18.09
CA GLU A 110 -20.37 -10.28 -17.86
C GLU A 110 -20.14 -11.32 -16.75
N LEU A 111 -18.92 -11.88 -16.65
CA LEU A 111 -18.52 -12.79 -15.57
C LEU A 111 -18.35 -12.10 -14.21
N GLY A 112 -18.37 -10.76 -14.15
CA GLY A 112 -18.09 -10.01 -12.93
C GLY A 112 -16.61 -10.00 -12.52
N ALA A 113 -15.70 -10.34 -13.43
CA ALA A 113 -14.27 -10.50 -13.15
C ALA A 113 -13.57 -9.20 -12.70
N PHE A 114 -14.17 -8.03 -12.98
CA PHE A 114 -13.67 -6.73 -12.54
C PHE A 114 -14.05 -6.38 -11.09
N GLY A 115 -15.00 -7.10 -10.48
CA GLY A 115 -15.56 -6.78 -9.17
C GLY A 115 -15.45 -7.88 -8.13
N LEU A 116 -14.42 -8.73 -8.19
CA LEU A 116 -14.38 -9.98 -7.41
C LEU A 116 -14.51 -9.75 -5.89
N GLN A 117 -13.84 -8.73 -5.34
CA GLN A 117 -13.83 -8.45 -3.90
C GLN A 117 -14.83 -7.38 -3.45
N VAL A 118 -15.55 -6.76 -4.38
CA VAL A 118 -16.56 -5.73 -4.05
C VAL A 118 -17.77 -6.43 -3.42
N PRO A 119 -18.35 -5.92 -2.31
CA PRO A 119 -19.54 -6.51 -1.71
C PRO A 119 -20.70 -6.65 -2.70
N GLY A 120 -21.52 -7.68 -2.54
CA GLY A 120 -22.63 -7.98 -3.46
C GLY A 120 -23.65 -6.84 -3.54
N GLU A 121 -23.93 -6.18 -2.40
CA GLU A 121 -24.82 -5.02 -2.33
C GLU A 121 -24.28 -3.78 -3.05
N LEU A 122 -23.00 -3.77 -3.44
CA LEU A 122 -22.36 -2.73 -4.24
C LEU A 122 -22.00 -3.21 -5.65
N GLY A 123 -22.57 -4.35 -6.09
CA GLY A 123 -22.46 -4.85 -7.46
C GLY A 123 -21.21 -5.69 -7.74
N GLY A 124 -20.58 -6.28 -6.72
CA GLY A 124 -19.48 -7.24 -6.89
C GLY A 124 -19.85 -8.67 -6.50
N LEU A 125 -18.83 -9.54 -6.38
CA LEU A 125 -19.00 -10.95 -6.00
C LEU A 125 -18.73 -11.25 -4.51
N GLY A 126 -18.25 -10.27 -3.74
CA GLY A 126 -18.04 -10.39 -2.30
C GLY A 126 -17.00 -11.42 -1.88
N LEU A 127 -16.05 -11.76 -2.75
CA LEU A 127 -15.09 -12.83 -2.48
C LEU A 127 -14.06 -12.44 -1.41
N SER A 128 -13.76 -13.39 -0.53
CA SER A 128 -12.64 -13.31 0.41
C SER A 128 -11.29 -13.26 -0.31
N ASN A 129 -10.22 -12.88 0.40
CA ASN A 129 -8.86 -12.88 -0.19
C ASN A 129 -8.42 -14.27 -0.69
N THR A 130 -8.80 -15.34 0.00
CA THR A 130 -8.45 -16.72 -0.41
C THR A 130 -9.25 -17.16 -1.64
N GLN A 131 -10.55 -16.81 -1.73
CA GLN A 131 -11.33 -17.07 -2.95
C GLN A 131 -10.81 -16.25 -4.14
N TYR A 132 -10.50 -14.96 -3.91
CA TYR A 132 -9.88 -14.09 -4.90
C TYR A 132 -8.55 -14.69 -5.41
N ALA A 133 -7.69 -15.16 -4.50
CA ALA A 133 -6.43 -15.79 -4.86
C ALA A 133 -6.63 -16.98 -5.80
N ARG A 134 -7.59 -17.87 -5.51
CA ARG A 134 -7.85 -19.03 -6.38
C ARG A 134 -8.27 -18.65 -7.80
N LEU A 135 -9.10 -17.62 -7.96
CA LEU A 135 -9.48 -17.14 -9.29
C LEU A 135 -8.33 -16.42 -10.00
N VAL A 136 -7.52 -15.64 -9.26
CA VAL A 136 -6.31 -15.01 -9.82
C VAL A 136 -5.30 -16.06 -10.31
N GLU A 137 -5.18 -17.20 -9.62
CA GLU A 137 -4.35 -18.32 -10.09
C GLU A 137 -4.85 -18.87 -11.44
N VAL A 138 -6.17 -18.98 -11.64
CA VAL A 138 -6.74 -19.37 -12.95
C VAL A 138 -6.33 -18.37 -14.03
N VAL A 139 -6.55 -17.07 -13.79
CA VAL A 139 -6.19 -16.03 -14.77
C VAL A 139 -4.69 -16.07 -15.07
N GLY A 140 -3.85 -16.15 -14.04
CA GLY A 140 -2.40 -16.15 -14.17
C GLY A 140 -1.84 -17.39 -14.86
N ALA A 141 -2.55 -18.53 -14.80
CA ALA A 141 -2.19 -19.73 -15.54
C ALA A 141 -2.45 -19.62 -17.05
N HIS A 142 -3.36 -18.73 -17.48
CA HIS A 142 -3.79 -18.61 -18.87
C HIS A 142 -3.24 -17.35 -19.56
N ASP A 143 -3.38 -16.18 -18.93
CA ASP A 143 -3.02 -14.89 -19.54
C ASP A 143 -2.68 -13.83 -18.48
N LEU A 144 -1.38 -13.54 -18.34
CA LEU A 144 -0.91 -12.50 -17.43
C LEU A 144 -1.19 -11.08 -17.93
N GLY A 145 -1.38 -10.85 -19.23
CA GLY A 145 -1.78 -9.54 -19.77
C GLY A 145 -3.20 -9.17 -19.32
N VAL A 146 -4.13 -10.13 -19.41
CA VAL A 146 -5.47 -10.03 -18.82
C VAL A 146 -5.38 -9.89 -17.31
N GLY A 147 -4.54 -10.71 -16.65
CA GLY A 147 -4.32 -10.66 -15.21
C GLY A 147 -3.88 -9.28 -14.72
N ILE A 148 -2.98 -8.60 -15.43
CA ILE A 148 -2.55 -7.24 -15.08
C ILE A 148 -3.68 -6.23 -15.30
N THR A 149 -4.48 -6.35 -16.36
CA THR A 149 -5.63 -5.45 -16.56
C THR A 149 -6.64 -5.56 -15.41
N LEU A 150 -7.02 -6.78 -15.04
CA LEU A 150 -7.92 -7.03 -13.92
C LEU A 150 -7.31 -6.61 -12.57
N GLY A 151 -6.03 -6.91 -12.36
CA GLY A 151 -5.30 -6.60 -11.13
C GLY A 151 -5.06 -5.10 -10.94
N ALA A 152 -4.62 -4.39 -11.98
CA ALA A 152 -4.45 -2.94 -11.96
C ALA A 152 -5.77 -2.25 -11.63
N HIS A 153 -6.89 -2.76 -12.16
CA HIS A 153 -8.22 -2.27 -11.89
C HIS A 153 -8.65 -2.48 -10.42
N GLN A 154 -8.68 -3.73 -9.92
CA GLN A 154 -9.29 -4.03 -8.61
C GLN A 154 -8.32 -4.26 -7.46
N SER A 155 -7.12 -4.78 -7.75
CA SER A 155 -6.14 -5.09 -6.70
C SER A 155 -5.50 -3.83 -6.15
N ILE A 156 -5.33 -2.79 -6.98
CA ILE A 156 -4.76 -1.49 -6.59
C ILE A 156 -5.58 -0.27 -7.04
N GLY A 157 -6.22 -0.29 -8.22
CA GLY A 157 -6.89 0.86 -8.82
C GLY A 157 -8.00 1.44 -7.95
N PHE A 158 -9.06 0.66 -7.69
CA PHE A 158 -10.12 1.08 -6.76
C PHE A 158 -9.92 0.57 -5.33
N LYS A 159 -8.89 -0.25 -5.06
CA LYS A 159 -8.68 -0.90 -3.75
C LYS A 159 -8.66 0.11 -2.59
N GLY A 160 -8.14 1.31 -2.81
CA GLY A 160 -8.16 2.40 -1.83
C GLY A 160 -9.56 2.78 -1.38
N ILE A 161 -10.55 2.78 -2.29
CA ILE A 161 -11.97 3.05 -1.95
C ILE A 161 -12.53 1.91 -1.11
N LEU A 162 -12.21 0.66 -1.44
CA LEU A 162 -12.68 -0.50 -0.68
C LEU A 162 -12.15 -0.48 0.76
N LEU A 163 -10.86 -0.18 0.94
CA LEU A 163 -10.17 -0.19 2.24
C LEU A 163 -10.43 1.07 3.08
N PHE A 164 -10.42 2.25 2.46
CA PHE A 164 -10.37 3.54 3.16
C PHE A 164 -11.50 4.50 2.79
N GLY A 165 -12.33 4.15 1.81
CA GLY A 165 -13.43 5.01 1.36
C GLY A 165 -14.52 5.16 2.43
N THR A 166 -15.13 6.35 2.50
CA THR A 166 -16.34 6.58 3.30
C THR A 166 -17.53 5.80 2.73
N ALA A 167 -18.63 5.72 3.48
CA ALA A 167 -19.85 5.06 3.00
C ALA A 167 -20.36 5.69 1.70
N GLU A 168 -20.31 7.03 1.60
CA GLU A 168 -20.72 7.79 0.42
C GLU A 168 -19.82 7.51 -0.78
N GLN A 169 -18.49 7.46 -0.57
CA GLN A 169 -17.54 7.13 -1.64
C GLN A 169 -17.74 5.70 -2.15
N LYS A 170 -17.93 4.74 -1.25
CA LYS A 170 -18.18 3.34 -1.62
C LYS A 170 -19.46 3.18 -2.42
N ALA A 171 -20.56 3.78 -1.93
CA ALA A 171 -21.86 3.74 -2.62
C ALA A 171 -21.83 4.42 -3.99
N HIS A 172 -21.03 5.47 -4.15
CA HIS A 172 -20.93 6.19 -5.43
C HIS A 172 -20.01 5.51 -6.45
N TYR A 173 -18.81 5.06 -6.03
CA TYR A 173 -17.78 4.62 -6.97
C TYR A 173 -17.76 3.11 -7.22
N LEU A 174 -18.03 2.27 -6.21
CA LEU A 174 -17.89 0.82 -6.37
C LEU A 174 -18.86 0.24 -7.43
N PRO A 175 -20.15 0.63 -7.49
CA PRO A 175 -21.06 0.17 -8.54
C PRO A 175 -20.64 0.59 -9.95
N ARG A 176 -19.88 1.69 -10.09
CA ARG A 176 -19.41 2.17 -11.40
C ARG A 176 -18.25 1.34 -11.91
N VAL A 177 -17.29 1.05 -11.03
CA VAL A 177 -16.10 0.27 -11.41
C VAL A 177 -16.40 -1.22 -11.58
N THR A 178 -17.47 -1.73 -10.96
CA THR A 178 -17.99 -3.06 -11.30
C THR A 178 -18.93 -3.07 -12.51
N GLY A 179 -19.44 -1.90 -12.91
CA GLY A 179 -20.42 -1.70 -13.98
C GLY A 179 -19.86 -1.25 -15.33
N GLY A 180 -18.56 -1.39 -15.57
CA GLY A 180 -17.93 -1.10 -16.87
C GLY A 180 -16.97 0.09 -16.90
N GLU A 181 -16.83 0.85 -15.80
CA GLU A 181 -15.82 1.90 -15.72
C GLU A 181 -14.47 1.37 -15.24
N TYR A 182 -13.38 1.73 -15.92
CA TYR A 182 -12.04 1.32 -15.49
C TYR A 182 -11.50 2.20 -14.35
N ALA A 183 -10.76 1.57 -13.43
CA ALA A 183 -9.98 2.23 -12.40
C ALA A 183 -8.48 1.97 -12.65
N ALA A 184 -7.64 2.94 -12.27
CA ALA A 184 -6.19 2.84 -12.41
C ALA A 184 -5.51 3.42 -11.16
N PHE A 185 -4.34 2.87 -10.83
CA PHE A 185 -3.50 3.38 -9.75
C PHE A 185 -2.40 4.27 -10.32
N CYS A 186 -2.57 5.59 -10.20
CA CYS A 186 -1.68 6.59 -10.78
C CYS A 186 -0.71 7.12 -9.73
N LEU A 187 0.39 6.41 -9.50
CA LEU A 187 1.45 6.82 -8.55
C LEU A 187 2.78 7.14 -9.24
N THR A 188 3.24 6.27 -10.14
CA THR A 188 4.56 6.40 -10.78
C THR A 188 4.60 7.62 -11.71
N GLU A 189 5.69 8.38 -11.61
CA GLU A 189 6.00 9.55 -12.45
C GLU A 189 7.36 9.37 -13.13
N PRO A 190 7.69 10.16 -14.18
CA PRO A 190 9.00 10.10 -14.82
C PRO A 190 10.20 10.24 -13.86
N SER A 191 10.03 10.95 -12.74
CA SER A 191 11.07 11.15 -11.72
C SER A 191 10.95 10.25 -10.49
N SER A 192 9.87 9.49 -10.34
CA SER A 192 9.51 8.84 -9.06
C SER A 192 8.90 7.46 -9.29
N GLY A 193 9.60 6.41 -8.84
CA GLY A 193 9.18 5.01 -8.93
C GLY A 193 9.33 4.29 -7.60
N SER A 194 10.51 3.70 -7.35
CA SER A 194 10.80 3.06 -6.06
C SER A 194 10.73 4.04 -4.88
N ASP A 195 11.15 5.30 -5.08
CA ASP A 195 10.94 6.39 -4.13
C ASP A 195 9.60 7.08 -4.41
N ALA A 196 8.51 6.48 -3.93
CA ALA A 196 7.19 7.10 -4.02
C ALA A 196 7.07 8.40 -3.20
N GLY A 197 7.98 8.64 -2.24
CA GLY A 197 8.00 9.86 -1.43
C GLY A 197 8.51 11.09 -2.18
N SER A 198 9.10 10.91 -3.36
CA SER A 198 9.66 11.98 -4.18
C SER A 198 8.76 12.49 -5.31
N ILE A 199 7.49 12.05 -5.39
CA ILE A 199 6.50 12.57 -6.35
C ILE A 199 6.38 14.10 -6.26
N LYS A 200 6.08 14.77 -7.39
CA LYS A 200 6.12 16.23 -7.50
C LYS A 200 4.75 16.90 -7.71
#